data_AF-A0A841ZPW4-F1
#
_entry.id   AF-A0A841ZPW4-F1
#
_cell.length_a   1.000
_cell.length_b   1.000
_cell.length_c   1.000
_cell.angle_alpha   90.00
_cell.angle_beta   90.00
_cell.angle_gamma   90.00
#
_symmetry.space_group_name_H-M   'P 1'
#
loop_
_entity.id
_entity.type
_entity.pdbx_description
1 polymer ?
#
loop_
_entity_poly.entity_id
_entity_poly.type
_entity_poly.pdbx_seq_one_letter_code
_entity_poly.pdbx_strand_id
1 'polypeptide(L)' 'MEKFVVTVHMVSGRSYEKTVESESQKRAITDALVPTGEGTFLIDDDMGRSIRLYKRNIESVESMDA' A
#
# COMPACT_ATOMS: atom_id res chain seq x y z
N MET A 1 11.59 -6.94 -16.23
CA MET A 1 11.31 -6.63 -14.82
C MET A 1 9.82 -6.53 -14.72
N GLU A 2 9.19 -7.42 -13.95
CA GLU A 2 7.77 -7.32 -13.65
C GLU A 2 7.57 -6.20 -12.64
N LYS A 3 6.54 -5.39 -12.86
CA LYS A 3 6.14 -4.32 -11.95
C LYS A 3 4.80 -4.70 -11.37
N PHE A 4 4.58 -4.30 -10.13
CA PHE A 4 3.32 -4.53 -9.44
C PHE A 4 2.85 -3.21 -8.87
N VAL A 5 1.55 -2.93 -8.99
CA VAL A 5 0.94 -1.77 -8.34
C VAL A 5 0.21 -2.28 -7.10
N VAL A 6 0.57 -1.74 -5.94
CA VAL A 6 -0.16 -1.95 -4.70
C VAL A 6 -1.03 -0.73 -4.45
N THR A 7 -2.34 -0.94 -4.39
CA THR A 7 -3.34 0.09 -4.13
C THR A 7 -3.94 -0.10 -2.75
N VAL A 8 -3.92 0.95 -1.94
CA VAL A 8 -4.50 0.98 -0.59
C VAL A 8 -5.74 1.84 -0.60
N HIS A 9 -6.90 1.23 -0.35
CA HIS A 9 -8.17 1.92 -0.25
C HIS A 9 -8.42 2.29 1.21
N MET A 10 -8.68 3.57 1.46
CA MET A 10 -8.95 4.08 2.80
C MET A 10 -10.45 4.24 3.02
N VAL A 11 -10.89 4.07 4.26
CA VAL A 11 -12.28 4.30 4.70
C VAL A 11 -12.78 5.73 4.38
N SER A 12 -11.87 6.69 4.18
CA SER A 12 -12.20 8.06 3.75
C SER A 12 -12.58 8.19 2.27
N GLY A 13 -12.50 7.11 1.48
CA GLY A 13 -12.67 7.11 0.02
C GLY A 13 -11.43 7.55 -0.76
N ARG A 14 -10.29 7.79 -0.08
CA ARG A 14 -9.01 8.06 -0.74
C ARG A 14 -8.28 6.75 -1.06
N SER A 15 -7.59 6.69 -2.18
CA SER A 15 -6.67 5.62 -2.53
C SER A 15 -5.23 6.12 -2.58
N TYR A 16 -4.29 5.23 -2.29
CA TYR A 16 -2.85 5.47 -2.44
C TYR A 16 -2.22 4.32 -3.19
N GLU A 17 -1.35 4.63 -4.13
CA GLU A 17 -0.73 3.66 -5.01
C GLU A 17 0.79 3.70 -4.84
N LYS A 18 1.40 2.52 -4.96
CA LYS A 18 2.85 2.38 -5.05
C LYS A 18 3.21 1.30 -6.04
N THR A 19 4.05 1.66 -7.00
CA THR A 19 4.67 0.70 -7.90
C THR A 19 5.88 0.05 -7.23
N VAL A 20 5.97 -1.27 -7.29
CA VAL A 20 7.12 -2.07 -6.81
C VAL A 20 7.66 -2.95 -7.92
N GLU A 21 8.92 -3.34 -7.82
CA GLU A 21 9.65 -4.04 -8.89
C GLU A 21 9.98 -5.49 -8.54
N SER A 22 9.42 -6.02 -7.45
CA SER A 22 9.55 -7.42 -7.07
C SER A 22 8.34 -7.99 -6.34
N GLU A 23 8.09 -9.28 -6.56
CA GLU A 23 7.07 -10.05 -5.82
C GLU A 23 7.32 -10.04 -4.31
N SER A 24 8.58 -10.08 -3.89
CA SER A 24 8.95 -10.01 -2.47
C SER A 24 8.56 -8.68 -1.83
N GLN A 25 8.71 -7.57 -2.55
CA GLN A 25 8.27 -6.25 -2.09
C GLN A 25 6.75 -6.17 -2.06
N LYS A 26 6.07 -6.64 -3.12
CA LYS A 26 4.60 -6.71 -3.17
C LYS A 26 4.06 -7.43 -1.93
N ARG A 27 4.55 -8.64 -1.67
CA ARG A 27 4.12 -9.45 -0.52
C ARG A 27 4.43 -8.78 0.81
N ALA A 28 5.64 -8.23 0.98
CA ALA A 28 6.00 -7.54 2.22
C ALA A 28 5.09 -6.34 2.52
N ILE A 29 4.71 -5.57 1.50
CA ILE A 29 3.80 -4.43 1.65
C ILE A 29 2.38 -4.90 1.97
N THR A 30 1.85 -5.86 1.22
CA THR A 30 0.49 -6.39 1.45
C THR A 30 0.36 -7.02 2.84
N ASP A 31 1.34 -7.81 3.27
CA ASP A 31 1.37 -8.43 4.62
C ASP A 31 1.51 -7.36 5.72
N ALA A 32 2.24 -6.28 5.48
CA ALA A 32 2.39 -5.19 6.44
C ALA A 32 1.13 -4.32 6.56
N LEU A 33 0.32 -4.21 5.51
CA LEU A 33 -0.89 -3.37 5.45
C LEU A 33 -2.16 -4.06 5.91
N VAL A 34 -2.06 -5.24 6.53
CA VAL A 34 -3.21 -5.92 7.16
C VAL A 34 -3.91 -4.95 8.13
N PRO A 35 -5.25 -4.76 8.02
CA PRO A 35 -6.02 -3.88 8.88
C PRO A 35 -6.17 -4.49 10.28
N THR A 36 -5.07 -4.50 11.05
CA THR A 36 -5.00 -5.02 12.42
C THR A 36 -5.49 -4.03 13.47
N GLY A 37 -5.97 -2.85 13.07
CA GLY A 37 -6.45 -1.79 13.97
C GLY A 37 -5.36 -0.94 14.64
N GLU A 38 -4.11 -1.41 14.70
CA GLU A 38 -2.99 -0.70 15.33
C GLU A 38 -1.81 -0.48 14.39
N GLY A 39 -1.14 0.66 14.53
CA GLY A 39 0.08 1.00 13.80
C GLY A 39 -0.14 1.88 12.57
N THR A 40 0.99 2.26 11.97
CA THR A 40 1.04 3.07 10.76
C THR A 40 1.98 2.44 9.74
N PHE A 41 1.73 2.72 8.46
CA PHE A 41 2.59 2.33 7.36
C PHE A 41 3.01 3.58 6.59
N LEU A 42 4.27 3.64 6.14
CA LEU A 42 4.75 4.72 5.28
C LEU A 42 4.80 4.20 3.84
N ILE A 43 4.07 4.86 2.96
CA ILE A 43 4.10 4.60 1.53
C ILE A 43 4.70 5.83 0.86
N ASP A 44 5.64 5.64 -0.06
CA ASP A 44 6.12 6.71 -0.92
C ASP A 44 5.32 6.64 -2.21
N ASP A 45 4.68 7.74 -2.59
CA ASP A 45 4.01 7.83 -3.88
C ASP A 45 5.02 7.97 -5.03
N ASP A 46 4.54 7.87 -6.26
CA ASP A 46 5.38 7.96 -7.46
C ASP A 46 6.02 9.36 -7.64
N MET A 47 5.59 10.37 -6.87
CA MET A 47 6.21 11.69 -6.83
C MET A 47 7.30 11.80 -5.74
N GLY A 48 7.62 10.70 -5.05
CA GLY A 48 8.59 10.64 -3.97
C GLY A 48 8.11 11.25 -2.65
N ARG A 49 6.80 11.44 -2.49
CA ARG A 49 6.22 11.97 -1.24
C ARG A 49 5.90 10.81 -0.30
N SER A 50 6.44 10.87 0.91
CA SER A 50 6.11 9.92 1.97
C SER A 50 4.76 10.24 2.61
N ILE A 51 3.84 9.29 2.54
CA ILE A 51 2.48 9.37 3.06
C ILE A 51 2.35 8.37 4.21
N ARG A 52 1.87 8.85 5.36
CA ARG A 52 1.60 8.00 6.53
C ARG A 52 0.16 7.51 6.51
N LEU A 53 -0.01 6.19 6.36
CA LEU A 53 -1.28 5.50 6.43
C LEU A 53 -1.49 4.95 7.84
N TYR A 54 -2.68 5.11 8.39
CA TYR A 54 -3.07 4.51 9.67
C TYR A 54 -3.83 3.22 9.39
N LYS A 55 -3.36 2.08 9.91
CA LYS A 55 -3.92 0.77 9.55
C LYS A 55 -5.40 0.62 9.90
N ARG A 56 -5.85 1.26 10.98
CA ARG A 56 -7.28 1.34 11.37
C ARG A 56 -8.19 2.01 10.34
N ASN A 57 -7.62 2.79 9.42
CA ASN A 57 -8.36 3.53 8.40
C ASN A 57 -8.22 2.89 7.01
N ILE A 58 -7.54 1.75 6.92
CA ILE A 58 -7.45 0.96 5.68
C ILE A 58 -8.74 0.16 5.57
N GLU A 59 -9.40 0.29 4.43
CA GLU A 59 -10.58 -0.48 4.08
C GLU A 59 -10.16 -1.79 3.41
N SER A 60 -9.29 -1.70 2.40
CA SER A 60 -8.76 -2.85 1.67
C SER A 60 -7.40 -2.55 1.04
N VAL A 61 -6.69 -3.61 0.65
CA VAL A 61 -5.41 -3.55 -0.05
C VAL A 61 -5.51 -4.47 -1.26
N GLU A 62 -5.19 -3.94 -2.44
CA GLU A 62 -5.20 -4.65 -3.71
C GLU A 62 -3.80 -4.64 -4.31
N SER A 63 -3.46 -5.69 -5.05
CA SER A 63 -2.21 -5.74 -5.79
C SER A 63 -2.43 -6.35 -7.16
N MET A 64 -1.97 -5.67 -8.21
CA MET A 64 -2.09 -6.10 -9.60
C MET A 64 -0.73 -6.07 -10.30
N ASP A 65 -0.57 -6.90 -11.32
CA ASP A 65 0.55 -6.82 -12.24
C ASP A 65 0.40 -5.55 -13.10
N ALA A 66 1.48 -4.80 -13.27
CA ALA A 66 1.50 -3.47 -13.89
C ALA A 66 1.98 -3.49 -15.35
#